data_AF-A0A0C3MZV7-F1
#
_entry.id   AF-A0A0C3MZV7-F1
#
_cell.length_a   1.000
_cell.length_b   1.000
_cell.length_c   1.000
_cell.angle_alpha   90.00
_cell.angle_beta   90.00
_cell.angle_gamma   90.00
#
_symmetry.space_group_name_H-M   'P 1'
#
loop_
_entity.id
_entity.type
_entity.pdbx_description
1 polymer ?
#
loop_
_entity_poly.entity_id
_entity_poly.type
_entity_poly.pdbx_seq_one_letter_code
_entity_poly.pdbx_strand_id
1 'polypeptide(L)'
;MLGLKISCRGLPKAPSFSGCPEDLQSYFDDIIDFCDGFGLSDGPEQIKFALKYAPFELADLWSHFVSSSQGDWAHFTSEITQQYPELEEMS
;
A
#
# COMPACT_ATOMS: atom_id res chain seq x y z
N MET A 1 -18.94 -26.97 -6.93
CA MET A 1 -18.16 -25.99 -6.16
C MET A 1 -16.71 -26.38 -6.26
N LEU A 2 -15.96 -25.74 -7.16
CA LEU A 2 -14.51 -25.88 -7.27
C LEU A 2 -13.95 -24.47 -7.46
N GLY A 3 -12.85 -24.22 -6.75
CA GLY A 3 -12.39 -22.92 -6.30
C GLY A 3 -12.15 -21.88 -7.40
N LEU A 4 -12.27 -20.62 -6.98
CA LEU A 4 -11.81 -19.46 -7.73
C LEU A 4 -10.38 -19.70 -8.22
N LYS A 5 -10.25 -20.02 -9.51
CA LYS A 5 -8.99 -19.97 -10.24
C LYS A 5 -9.02 -18.71 -11.08
N ILE A 6 -8.71 -17.58 -10.46
CA ILE A 6 -8.47 -16.33 -11.17
C ILE A 6 -6.96 -16.26 -11.40
N SER A 7 -6.53 -16.59 -12.61
CA SER A 7 -5.18 -16.27 -13.09
C SER A 7 -5.29 -15.53 -14.42
N CYS A 8 -5.15 -14.21 -14.31
CA CYS A 8 -4.43 -13.26 -15.17
C CYS A 8 -4.52 -13.33 -16.71
N ARG A 9 -5.15 -12.29 -17.29
CA ARG A 9 -4.56 -11.46 -18.35
C ARG A 9 -5.24 -10.07 -18.30
N GLY A 10 -4.59 -9.11 -17.66
CA GLY A 10 -5.05 -7.70 -17.65
C GLY A 10 -5.67 -7.15 -16.36
N LEU A 11 -5.59 -7.86 -15.23
CA LEU A 11 -5.84 -7.26 -13.92
C LEU A 11 -4.50 -7.09 -13.20
N PRO A 12 -4.15 -5.88 -12.72
CA PRO A 12 -3.03 -5.74 -11.81
C PRO A 12 -3.27 -6.67 -10.62
N LYS A 13 -2.26 -7.48 -10.30
CA LYS A 13 -2.31 -8.39 -9.16
C LYS A 13 -2.63 -7.54 -7.93
N ALA A 14 -3.53 -8.01 -7.07
CA ALA A 14 -3.86 -7.24 -5.87
C ALA A 14 -2.58 -6.99 -5.06
N PRO A 15 -2.29 -5.75 -4.68
CA PRO A 15 -1.17 -5.43 -3.80
C PRO A 15 -1.28 -6.24 -2.52
N SER A 16 -0.15 -6.74 -2.04
CA SER A 16 -0.10 -7.59 -0.85
C SER A 16 1.10 -7.23 -0.03
N PHE A 17 0.88 -6.90 1.23
CA PHE A 17 1.95 -6.61 2.18
C PHE A 17 2.11 -7.78 3.16
N SER A 18 3.35 -8.27 3.29
CA SER A 18 3.71 -9.36 4.21
C SER A 18 3.73 -8.91 5.67
N GLY A 19 3.81 -7.60 5.92
CA GLY A 19 4.13 -7.03 7.22
C GLY A 19 5.63 -6.90 7.47
N CYS A 20 6.47 -7.38 6.56
CA CYS A 20 7.92 -7.24 6.62
C CYS A 20 8.33 -5.90 6.00
N PRO A 21 9.18 -5.11 6.67
CA PRO A 21 9.62 -3.81 6.16
C PRO A 21 10.29 -3.89 4.79
N GLU A 22 11.02 -4.97 4.51
CA GLU A 22 11.73 -5.20 3.24
C GLU A 22 10.80 -5.14 2.01
N ASP A 23 9.53 -5.51 2.18
CA ASP A 23 8.53 -5.52 1.11
C ASP A 23 7.72 -4.21 1.06
N LEU A 24 7.94 -3.27 1.99
CA LEU A 24 7.09 -2.08 2.18
C LEU A 24 7.15 -1.13 0.99
N GLN A 25 8.35 -0.88 0.47
CA GLN A 25 8.54 -0.02 -0.70
C GLN A 25 7.88 -0.64 -1.93
N SER A 26 8.13 -1.93 -2.17
CA SER A 26 7.51 -2.69 -3.27
C SER A 26 5.98 -2.69 -3.17
N TYR A 27 5.45 -2.77 -1.95
CA TYR A 27 4.01 -2.68 -1.71
C TYR A 27 3.43 -1.31 -2.10
N PHE A 28 4.12 -0.22 -1.80
CA PHE A 28 3.69 1.12 -2.21
C PHE A 28 3.72 1.29 -3.73
N ASP A 29 4.77 0.79 -4.40
CA ASP A 29 4.84 0.79 -5.87
C ASP A 29 3.71 -0.04 -6.48
N ASP A 30 3.42 -1.24 -5.93
CA ASP A 30 2.30 -2.08 -6.36
C ASP A 30 0.94 -1.35 -6.23
N ILE A 31 0.75 -0.53 -5.18
CA ILE A 31 -0.46 0.28 -5.01
C ILE A 31 -0.56 1.36 -6.09
N ILE A 32 0.54 2.03 -6.43
CA ILE A 32 0.57 3.04 -7.50
C ILE A 32 0.22 2.39 -8.83
N ASP A 33 0.90 1.29 -9.19
CA ASP A 33 0.64 0.55 -10.44
C ASP A 33 -0.79 0.02 -10.51
N PHE A 34 -1.32 -0.47 -9.38
CA PHE A 34 -2.72 -0.89 -9.30
C PHE A 34 -3.66 0.28 -9.57
N CYS A 35 -3.47 1.41 -8.90
CA CYS A 35 -4.27 2.62 -9.07
C CYS A 35 -4.20 3.17 -10.50
N ASP A 36 -3.01 3.27 -11.07
CA ASP A 36 -2.78 3.75 -12.44
C ASP A 36 -3.48 2.86 -13.47
N GLY A 37 -3.46 1.54 -13.27
CA GLY A 37 -4.19 0.58 -14.10
C GLY A 37 -5.71 0.80 -14.16
N PHE A 38 -6.29 1.52 -13.18
CA PHE A 38 -7.69 1.92 -13.16
C PHE A 38 -7.92 3.42 -13.41
N GLY A 39 -6.86 4.21 -13.66
CA GLY A 39 -6.93 5.66 -13.78
C GLY A 39 -7.26 6.39 -12.46
N LEU A 40 -6.90 5.79 -11.32
CA LEU A 40 -7.15 6.29 -9.97
C LEU A 40 -5.86 6.81 -9.33
N SER A 41 -5.17 7.73 -10.02
CA SER A 41 -3.84 8.22 -9.64
C SER A 41 -3.86 9.37 -8.63
N ASP A 42 -5.02 9.66 -8.03
CA ASP A 42 -5.18 10.64 -6.96
C ASP A 42 -4.65 10.09 -5.63
N GLY A 43 -4.00 10.95 -4.84
CA GLY A 43 -3.40 10.56 -3.55
C GLY A 43 -4.39 9.95 -2.56
N PRO A 44 -5.60 10.51 -2.32
CA PRO A 44 -6.58 9.94 -1.40
C PRO A 44 -7.03 8.52 -1.80
N GLU A 45 -7.12 8.25 -3.10
CA GLU A 45 -7.50 6.97 -3.68
C GLU A 45 -6.40 5.95 -3.41
N GLN A 46 -5.14 6.30 -3.65
CA GLN A 46 -3.97 5.48 -3.33
C GLN A 46 -3.90 5.15 -1.83
N ILE A 47 -4.09 6.15 -0.96
CA ILE A 47 -4.14 5.96 0.51
C ILE A 47 -5.24 4.97 0.89
N LYS A 48 -6.44 5.13 0.32
CA LYS A 48 -7.57 4.23 0.59
C LYS A 48 -7.27 2.79 0.19
N PHE A 49 -6.62 2.57 -0.95
CA PHE A 49 -6.22 1.22 -1.36
C PHE A 49 -5.09 0.67 -0.49
N ALA A 50 -4.13 1.51 -0.08
CA ALA A 50 -3.06 1.09 0.82
C ALA A 50 -3.59 0.61 2.16
N LEU A 51 -4.63 1.23 2.72
CA LEU A 51 -5.28 0.73 3.93
C LEU A 51 -6.10 -0.54 3.69
N LYS A 52 -6.73 -0.66 2.53
CA LYS A 52 -7.58 -1.80 2.19
C LYS A 52 -6.78 -3.10 2.01
N TYR A 53 -5.57 -3.00 1.46
CA TYR A 53 -4.71 -4.15 1.16
C TYR A 53 -3.67 -4.43 2.24
N ALA A 54 -3.51 -3.52 3.22
CA ALA A 54 -2.67 -3.75 4.38
C ALA A 54 -3.29 -4.81 5.32
N PRO A 55 -2.45 -5.53 6.09
CA PRO A 55 -2.91 -6.33 7.23
C PRO A 55 -3.73 -5.46 8.20
N PHE A 56 -4.78 -6.05 8.80
CA PHE A 56 -5.73 -5.32 9.66
C PHE A 56 -5.04 -4.50 10.77
N GLU A 57 -4.03 -5.08 11.42
CA GLU A 57 -3.29 -4.42 12.51
C GLU A 57 -2.50 -3.21 12.02
N LEU A 58 -1.95 -3.27 10.80
CA LEU A 58 -1.19 -2.16 10.20
C LEU A 58 -2.11 -1.12 9.57
N ALA A 59 -3.23 -1.54 9.00
CA ALA A 59 -4.25 -0.63 8.48
C ALA A 59 -4.80 0.28 9.59
N ASP A 60 -5.01 -0.24 10.79
CA ASP A 60 -5.44 0.55 11.95
C ASP A 60 -4.38 1.59 12.32
N LEU A 61 -3.12 1.17 12.44
CA LEU A 61 -1.98 2.07 12.70
C LEU A 61 -1.86 3.16 11.63
N TRP A 62 -1.89 2.77 10.36
CA TRP A 62 -1.71 3.70 9.23
C TRP A 62 -2.89 4.65 9.06
N SER A 63 -4.09 4.27 9.53
CA SER A 63 -5.27 5.13 9.48
C SER A 63 -5.06 6.47 10.22
N HIS A 64 -4.20 6.49 11.24
CA HIS A 64 -3.84 7.69 11.97
C HIS A 64 -3.10 8.72 11.11
N PHE A 65 -2.36 8.28 10.08
CA PHE A 65 -1.61 9.16 9.17
C PHE A 65 -2.45 9.72 8.01
N VAL A 66 -3.69 9.25 7.83
CA VAL A 66 -4.58 9.74 6.77
C VAL A 66 -4.93 11.22 6.98
N SER A 67 -5.16 11.61 8.23
CA SER A 67 -5.54 13.00 8.54
C SER A 67 -4.35 13.95 8.46
N SER A 68 -3.15 13.52 8.83
CA SER A 68 -1.92 14.32 8.75
C SER A 68 -1.40 14.47 7.33
N SER A 69 -1.54 13.44 6.50
CA SER A 69 -1.14 13.47 5.09
C SER A 69 -1.96 14.42 4.23
N GLN A 70 -3.16 14.83 4.67
CA GLN A 70 -4.09 15.70 3.91
C GLN A 70 -4.41 15.16 2.50
N GLY A 71 -4.38 13.84 2.32
CA GLY A 71 -4.60 13.20 1.03
C GLY A 71 -3.37 13.13 0.12
N ASP A 72 -2.20 13.57 0.60
CA ASP A 72 -0.94 13.46 -0.14
C ASP A 72 -0.29 12.08 0.08
N TRP A 73 -0.12 11.34 -1.01
CA TRP A 73 0.46 10.00 -0.98
C TRP A 73 1.92 9.98 -0.53
N ALA A 74 2.72 10.95 -0.96
CA ALA A 74 4.15 11.01 -0.62
C ALA A 74 4.33 11.30 0.88
N HIS A 75 3.52 12.18 1.44
CA HIS A 75 3.51 12.47 2.87
C HIS A 75 3.06 11.25 3.68
N PHE A 76 1.98 10.58 3.26
CA PHE A 76 1.48 9.37 3.92
C PHE A 76 2.52 8.24 3.96
N THR A 77 3.14 7.92 2.82
CA THR A 77 4.15 6.86 2.74
C THR A 77 5.43 7.21 3.50
N SER A 78 5.80 8.50 3.54
CA SER A 78 6.90 8.98 4.36
C SER A 78 6.66 8.76 5.86
N GLU A 79 5.48 9.09 6.39
CA GLU A 79 5.17 8.88 7.81
C GLU A 79 5.15 7.40 8.19
N ILE A 80 4.68 6.53 7.28
CA ILE A 80 4.71 5.08 7.49
C ILE A 80 6.14 4.56 7.50
N THR A 81 6.97 4.97 6.55
CA THR A 81 8.37 4.51 6.44
C THR A 81 9.17 4.86 7.70
N GLN A 82 8.88 6.01 8.31
CA GLN A 82 9.49 6.42 9.60
C GLN A 82 9.14 5.49 10.78
N GLN A 83 8.11 4.65 10.68
CA GLN A 83 7.79 3.64 11.69
C GLN A 83 8.68 2.40 11.62
N TYR A 84 9.47 2.26 10.54
CA TYR A 84 10.32 1.10 10.28
C TYR A 84 11.80 1.52 10.14
N PRO A 85 12.44 2.01 11.21
CA PRO A 85 13.84 2.45 11.18
C PRO A 85 14.82 1.34 10.80
N GLU A 86 14.42 0.07 10.92
CA GLU A 86 15.19 -1.09 10.43
C GLU A 86 15.47 -1.05 8.92
N LEU A 87 14.73 -0.24 8.15
CA LEU A 87 15.03 0.01 6.73
C LEU A 87 16.21 0.97 6.53
N GLU A 88 16.52 1.84 7.48
CA GLU A 88 17.72 2.71 7.43
C GLU A 88 18.99 1.92 7.78
N GLU A 89 18.90 0.92 8.66
CA GLU A 89 20.07 0.15 9.15
C GLU A 89 20.66 -0.83 8.12
N MET A 90 20.01 -1.04 6.97
CA MET A 90 20.53 -1.87 5.86
C MET A 90 21.21 -1.06 4.73
N SER A 91 21.42 0.24 4.92
CA SER A 91 22.09 1.14 3.95
C SER A 91 23.61 1.22 4.08
#